data_AF-A0A944UD91-F1
#
_entry.id   AF-A0A944UD91-F1
#
_cell.length_a   1.000
_cell.length_b   1.000
_cell.length_c   1.000
_cell.angle_alpha   90.00
_cell.angle_beta   90.00
_cell.angle_gamma   90.00
#
_symmetry.space_group_name_H-M   'P 1'
#
loop_
_entity.id
_entity.type
_entity.pdbx_description
1 polymer ?
#
loop_
_entity_poly.entity_id
_entity_poly.type
_entity_poly.pdbx_seq_one_letter_code
_entity_poly.pdbx_strand_id
1 'polypeptide(L)'
;MFKLHSEMNWDSTLVSFLHKCRKDLQGINKTLKFDELPKGLFQLLELSKPTIIEQKQNEFSLSLELIDETINYFRKAVISFFEFFGEWVLSVCRLLMGRSQARFSDFANSCRACGASALPIVTLISFLTGLTMAFVGSVQLEKFNAKIYVADLVCLAMVREMGALMVAIIMAGRTGA
;
A
#
# COMPACT_ATOMS: atom_id res chain seq x y z
N MET A 1 62.69 2.54 12.33
CA MET A 1 63.58 3.14 11.32
C MET A 1 63.52 2.24 10.08
N PHE A 2 62.61 2.52 9.15
CA PHE A 2 62.44 1.72 7.93
C PHE A 2 62.86 2.58 6.73
N LYS A 3 64.02 2.26 6.15
CA LYS A 3 64.47 2.84 4.87
C LYS A 3 63.78 2.07 3.75
N LEU A 4 62.94 2.74 2.98
CA LEU A 4 62.33 2.19 1.77
C LEU A 4 63.13 2.67 0.55
N HIS A 5 63.63 1.68 -0.20
CA HIS A 5 64.45 1.79 -1.39
C HIS A 5 63.69 2.51 -2.53
N SER A 6 64.42 3.23 -3.37
CA SER A 6 63.95 4.29 -4.27
C SER A 6 63.33 3.84 -5.60
N GLU A 7 62.68 2.68 -5.68
CA GLU A 7 61.94 2.26 -6.89
C GLU A 7 60.65 1.51 -6.53
N MET A 8 59.61 2.23 -6.17
CA MET A 8 58.27 1.67 -5.99
C MET A 8 57.27 2.56 -6.70
N ASN A 9 56.66 2.03 -7.77
CA ASN A 9 55.57 2.70 -8.48
C ASN A 9 54.42 2.99 -7.51
N TRP A 10 54.03 4.26 -7.44
CA TRP A 10 52.97 4.77 -6.59
C TRP A 10 51.62 4.35 -7.14
N ASP A 11 51.24 3.11 -6.86
CA ASP A 11 50.00 2.54 -7.34
C ASP A 11 48.81 2.99 -6.48
N SER A 12 47.63 3.14 -7.10
CA SER A 12 46.40 3.66 -6.47
C SER A 12 45.99 2.88 -5.21
N THR A 13 46.44 1.64 -5.11
CA THR A 13 46.32 0.75 -3.95
C THR A 13 47.02 1.30 -2.71
N LEU A 14 48.21 1.89 -2.86
CA LEU A 14 48.96 2.46 -1.73
C LEU A 14 48.27 3.72 -1.18
N VAL A 15 47.67 4.52 -2.06
CA VAL A 15 46.87 5.70 -1.67
C VAL A 15 45.61 5.28 -0.91
N SER A 16 44.92 4.24 -1.39
CA SER A 16 43.73 3.70 -0.70
C SER A 16 44.08 3.09 0.66
N PHE A 17 45.26 2.46 0.78
CA PHE A 17 45.76 1.91 2.03
C PHE A 17 46.12 3.02 3.02
N LEU A 18 46.77 4.10 2.56
CA LEU A 18 47.10 5.27 3.39
C LEU A 18 45.83 6.00 3.86
N HIS A 19 44.79 6.03 3.03
CA HIS A 19 43.49 6.59 3.39
C HIS A 19 42.78 5.74 4.45
N LYS A 20 42.84 4.42 4.33
CA LYS A 20 42.28 3.48 5.32
C LYS A 20 43.04 3.56 6.65
N CYS A 21 44.37 3.62 6.62
CA CYS A 21 45.18 3.86 7.81
C CYS A 21 44.88 5.21 8.48
N ARG A 22 44.64 6.29 7.71
CA ARG A 22 44.25 7.59 8.27
C ARG A 22 42.87 7.55 8.95
N LYS A 23 41.92 6.81 8.38
CA LYS A 23 40.57 6.64 8.94
C LYS A 23 40.59 5.81 10.23
N ASP A 24 41.38 4.73 10.25
CA ASP A 24 41.54 3.89 11.45
C ASP A 24 42.31 4.61 12.57
N LEU A 25 43.26 5.49 12.23
CA LEU A 25 44.00 6.30 13.20
C LEU A 25 43.22 7.54 13.71
N GLN A 26 42.18 8.00 13.00
CA GLN A 26 41.27 9.04 13.49
C GLN A 26 40.34 8.54 14.62
N GLY A 27 40.12 7.23 14.72
CA GLY A 27 39.34 6.63 15.81
C GLY A 27 40.02 6.67 17.19
N ILE A 28 41.33 6.94 17.28
CA ILE A 28 42.12 6.82 18.54
C ILE A 28 42.73 8.17 19.00
N ASN A 29 42.30 9.31 18.43
CA ASN A 29 42.62 10.65 18.93
C ASN A 29 44.12 10.89 19.24
N LYS A 30 45.01 10.52 18.30
CA LYS A 30 46.42 10.92 18.31
C LYS A 30 46.78 11.63 17.02
N THR A 31 47.25 12.88 17.15
CA THR A 31 47.73 13.71 16.04
C THR A 31 49.15 13.27 15.65
N LEU A 32 49.29 12.58 14.52
CA LEU A 32 50.60 12.32 13.92
C LEU A 32 51.04 13.55 13.13
N LYS A 33 52.16 14.16 13.57
CA LYS A 33 52.88 15.22 12.86
C LYS A 33 53.59 14.61 11.65
N PHE A 34 53.27 15.12 10.46
CA PHE A 34 53.85 14.68 9.20
C PHE A 34 54.84 15.74 8.69
N ASP A 35 56.02 15.86 9.33
CA ASP A 35 57.07 16.82 8.95
C ASP A 35 58.06 16.28 7.88
N GLU A 36 57.86 15.06 7.35
CA GLU A 36 58.70 14.47 6.29
C GLU A 36 57.87 13.84 5.15
N LEU A 37 56.85 14.56 4.64
CA LEU A 37 56.14 14.12 3.42
C LEU A 37 56.57 14.94 2.18
N PRO A 38 56.98 14.28 1.08
CA PRO A 38 57.42 14.95 -0.14
C PRO A 38 56.30 15.78 -0.80
N LYS A 39 56.67 16.95 -1.35
CA LYS A 39 55.80 18.04 -1.82
C LYS A 39 54.63 17.62 -2.75
N GLY A 40 54.78 16.54 -3.52
CA GLY A 40 53.72 16.03 -4.41
C GLY A 40 52.48 15.50 -3.67
N LEU A 41 52.67 14.96 -2.46
CA LEU A 41 51.56 14.43 -1.64
C LEU A 41 50.74 15.55 -1.00
N PHE A 42 51.37 16.68 -0.67
CA PHE A 42 50.68 17.87 -0.14
C PHE A 42 49.77 18.50 -1.20
N GLN A 43 50.22 18.51 -2.46
CA GLN A 43 49.47 19.09 -3.59
C GLN A 43 48.24 18.26 -3.97
N LEU A 44 48.36 16.92 -3.89
CA LEU A 44 47.22 16.00 -4.04
C LEU A 44 46.28 16.06 -2.82
N LEU A 45 46.79 16.30 -1.61
CA LEU A 45 45.97 16.47 -0.41
C LEU A 45 45.25 17.81 -0.38
N GLU A 46 45.82 18.82 -1.02
CA GLU A 46 45.23 20.15 -1.15
C GLU A 46 44.17 20.21 -2.25
N LEU A 47 44.37 19.50 -3.37
CA LEU A 47 43.34 19.26 -4.39
C LEU A 47 42.21 18.34 -3.90
N SER A 48 42.51 17.45 -2.95
CA SER A 48 41.55 16.57 -2.30
C SER A 48 40.98 17.15 -0.99
N LYS A 49 41.08 18.47 -0.76
CA LYS A 49 40.23 19.11 0.24
C LYS A 49 38.79 18.99 -0.25
N PRO A 50 37.95 18.14 0.37
CA PRO A 50 36.54 18.12 0.00
C PRO A 50 36.01 19.52 0.27
N THR A 51 35.37 20.13 -0.72
CA THR A 51 34.34 21.12 -0.45
C THR A 51 33.49 20.52 0.67
N ILE A 52 33.53 21.15 1.84
CA ILE A 52 32.63 20.81 2.95
C ILE A 52 31.23 21.12 2.43
N ILE A 53 30.62 20.16 1.76
CA ILE A 53 29.18 20.04 1.74
C ILE A 53 28.89 19.54 3.15
N GLU A 54 28.47 20.47 4.00
CA GLU A 54 27.98 20.15 5.33
C GLU A 54 27.00 18.98 5.20
N GLN A 55 27.41 17.79 5.63
CA GLN A 55 26.47 16.78 6.08
C GLN A 55 25.91 17.31 7.39
N LYS A 56 24.94 18.21 7.28
CA LYS A 56 24.00 18.48 8.35
C LYS A 56 23.30 17.15 8.59
N GLN A 57 23.70 16.46 9.66
CA GLN A 57 22.93 15.40 10.31
C GLN A 57 21.50 15.93 10.41
N ASN A 58 20.65 15.44 9.53
CA ASN A 58 19.28 15.87 9.42
C ASN A 58 18.50 14.74 10.07
N GLU A 59 18.25 14.82 11.38
CA GLU A 59 17.19 14.01 12.00
C GLU A 59 15.85 14.21 11.27
N PHE A 60 15.71 15.33 10.55
CA PHE A 60 14.61 15.60 9.64
C PHE A 60 14.74 14.94 8.24
N SER A 61 15.93 14.47 7.80
CA SER A 61 16.04 13.72 6.52
C SER A 61 15.63 12.27 6.66
N LEU A 62 15.80 11.66 7.83
CA LEU A 62 15.32 10.29 8.07
C LEU A 62 13.80 10.21 7.96
N SER A 63 13.10 11.24 8.47
CA SER A 63 11.64 11.38 8.27
C SER A 63 11.28 11.66 6.81
N LEU A 64 12.03 12.50 6.11
CA LEU A 64 11.75 12.82 4.70
C LEU A 64 12.04 11.65 3.75
N GLU A 65 13.02 10.81 4.04
CA GLU A 65 13.36 9.62 3.23
C GLU A 65 12.31 8.52 3.38
N LEU A 66 11.79 8.31 4.60
CA LEU A 66 10.62 7.46 4.85
C LEU A 66 9.35 7.98 4.16
N ILE A 67 9.17 9.30 4.14
CA ILE A 67 8.05 9.94 3.44
C ILE A 67 8.19 9.75 1.92
N ASP A 68 9.39 9.90 1.36
CA ASP A 68 9.61 9.77 -0.09
C ASP A 68 9.45 8.30 -0.56
N GLU A 69 9.88 7.33 0.24
CA GLU A 69 9.64 5.91 -0.04
C GLU A 69 8.14 5.57 0.03
N THR A 70 7.42 6.10 1.02
CA THR A 70 5.97 5.91 1.17
C THR A 70 5.20 6.54 0.01
N ILE A 71 5.58 7.75 -0.41
CA ILE A 71 4.96 8.45 -1.55
C ILE A 71 5.21 7.68 -2.85
N ASN A 72 6.42 7.17 -3.05
CA ASN A 72 6.74 6.37 -4.24
C ASN A 72 6.00 5.03 -4.26
N TYR A 73 5.84 4.37 -3.11
CA TYR A 73 5.02 3.17 -2.99
C TYR A 73 3.55 3.48 -3.30
N PHE A 74 2.99 4.55 -2.71
CA PHE A 74 1.61 4.96 -2.94
C PHE A 74 1.37 5.34 -4.41
N ARG A 75 2.31 6.06 -5.04
CA ARG A 75 2.23 6.40 -6.46
C ARG A 75 2.16 5.14 -7.33
N LYS A 76 3.02 4.16 -7.06
CA LYS A 76 3.00 2.87 -7.77
C LYS A 76 1.67 2.15 -7.53
N ALA A 77 1.20 2.08 -6.29
CA ALA A 77 -0.06 1.43 -5.95
C ALA A 77 -1.27 2.06 -6.65
N VAL A 78 -1.33 3.40 -6.71
CA VAL A 78 -2.39 4.13 -7.43
C VAL A 78 -2.33 3.84 -8.93
N ILE A 79 -1.14 3.88 -9.54
CA ILE A 79 -1.00 3.57 -10.97
C ILE A 79 -1.44 2.14 -11.25
N SER A 80 -0.97 1.16 -10.46
CA SER A 80 -1.37 -0.24 -10.61
C SER A 80 -2.86 -0.47 -10.37
N PHE A 81 -3.47 0.26 -9.43
CA PHE A 81 -4.92 0.23 -9.23
C PHE A 81 -5.66 0.77 -10.45
N PHE A 82 -5.19 1.86 -11.05
CA PHE A 82 -5.77 2.43 -12.27
C PHE A 82 -5.58 1.54 -13.50
N GLU A 83 -4.45 0.85 -13.62
CA GLU A 83 -4.21 -0.15 -14.66
C GLU A 83 -5.19 -1.32 -14.52
N PHE A 84 -5.31 -1.88 -13.31
CA PHE A 84 -6.25 -2.96 -13.03
C PHE A 84 -7.71 -2.53 -13.28
N PHE A 85 -8.09 -1.35 -12.78
CA PHE A 85 -9.43 -0.81 -12.97
C PHE A 85 -9.71 -0.53 -14.45
N GLY A 86 -8.72 -0.01 -15.19
CA GLY A 86 -8.80 0.19 -16.63
C GLY A 86 -9.01 -1.11 -17.40
N GLU A 87 -8.24 -2.16 -17.10
CA GLU A 87 -8.45 -3.48 -17.69
C GLU A 87 -9.81 -4.08 -17.33
N TRP A 88 -10.27 -3.89 -16.09
CA TRP A 88 -11.58 -4.34 -15.65
C TRP A 88 -12.71 -3.65 -16.42
N VAL A 89 -12.66 -2.32 -16.53
CA VAL A 89 -13.64 -1.51 -17.29
C VAL A 89 -13.63 -1.90 -18.77
N LEU A 90 -12.45 -2.03 -19.39
CA LEU A 90 -12.33 -2.46 -20.79
C LEU A 90 -12.87 -3.88 -21.01
N SER A 91 -12.70 -4.77 -20.04
CA SER A 91 -13.23 -6.14 -20.10
C SER A 91 -14.76 -6.17 -19.97
N VAL A 92 -15.33 -5.37 -19.06
CA VAL A 92 -16.79 -5.19 -18.94
C VAL A 92 -17.37 -4.53 -20.21
N CYS A 93 -16.72 -3.50 -20.76
CA CYS A 93 -17.13 -2.89 -22.02
C CYS A 93 -17.11 -3.88 -23.18
N ARG A 94 -16.05 -4.70 -23.31
CA ARG A 94 -15.99 -5.77 -24.33
C ARG A 94 -17.11 -6.80 -24.17
N LEU A 95 -17.48 -7.11 -22.93
CA LEU A 95 -18.61 -7.99 -22.60
C LEU A 95 -19.95 -7.37 -23.03
N LEU A 96 -20.19 -6.10 -22.73
CA LEU A 96 -21.40 -5.38 -23.14
C LEU A 96 -21.50 -5.17 -24.66
N MET A 97 -20.38 -4.97 -25.36
CA MET A 97 -20.33 -4.81 -26.82
C MET A 97 -20.42 -6.13 -27.58
N GLY A 98 -20.56 -7.27 -26.90
CA GLY A 98 -20.67 -8.59 -27.53
C GLY A 98 -19.38 -9.08 -28.22
N ARG A 99 -18.25 -8.40 -28.01
CA ARG A 99 -16.92 -8.78 -28.54
C ARG A 99 -16.14 -9.67 -27.58
N SER A 100 -16.73 -10.02 -26.44
CA SER A 100 -16.12 -10.90 -25.45
C SER A 100 -16.33 -12.37 -25.82
N GLN A 101 -15.29 -13.19 -25.65
CA GLN A 101 -15.36 -14.65 -25.75
C GLN A 101 -15.90 -15.30 -24.45
N ALA A 102 -16.41 -14.50 -23.50
CA ALA A 102 -16.97 -15.00 -22.26
C ALA A 102 -18.22 -15.86 -22.54
N ARG A 103 -18.21 -17.10 -22.07
CA ARG A 103 -19.36 -18.00 -22.16
C ARG A 103 -20.35 -17.67 -21.06
N PHE A 104 -21.58 -17.31 -21.43
CA PHE A 104 -22.68 -17.12 -20.48
C PHE A 104 -22.94 -18.34 -19.59
N SER A 105 -22.63 -19.54 -20.07
CA SER A 105 -22.68 -20.77 -19.26
C SER A 105 -21.79 -20.69 -18.02
N ASP A 106 -20.58 -20.16 -18.15
CA ASP A 106 -19.62 -20.09 -17.05
C ASP A 106 -20.07 -19.05 -16.02
N PHE A 107 -20.56 -17.90 -16.50
CA PHE A 107 -21.18 -16.88 -15.64
C PHE A 107 -22.40 -17.43 -14.88
N ALA A 108 -23.30 -18.13 -15.57
CA ALA A 108 -24.47 -18.73 -14.94
C ALA A 108 -24.10 -19.79 -13.89
N ASN A 109 -23.05 -20.57 -14.15
CA ASN A 109 -22.53 -21.55 -13.18
C ASN A 109 -21.96 -20.86 -11.93
N SER A 110 -21.21 -19.77 -12.09
CA SER A 110 -20.75 -18.95 -10.96
C SER A 110 -21.91 -18.34 -10.18
N CYS A 111 -22.90 -17.76 -10.85
CA CYS A 111 -24.10 -17.21 -10.20
C CYS A 111 -24.88 -18.28 -9.44
N ARG A 112 -25.01 -19.50 -9.98
CA ARG A 112 -25.66 -20.61 -9.28
C ARG A 112 -24.88 -21.02 -8.04
N ALA A 113 -23.57 -21.17 -8.12
CA ALA A 113 -22.74 -21.55 -6.98
C ALA A 113 -22.79 -20.51 -5.85
N CYS A 114 -22.64 -19.22 -6.19
CA CYS A 114 -22.69 -18.12 -5.23
C CYS A 114 -24.11 -17.92 -4.68
N GLY A 115 -25.14 -17.97 -5.53
CA GLY A 115 -26.53 -17.76 -5.15
C GLY A 115 -27.12 -18.91 -4.32
N ALA A 116 -26.94 -20.15 -4.77
CA ALA A 116 -27.50 -21.33 -4.08
C ALA A 116 -26.95 -21.49 -2.66
N SER A 117 -25.68 -21.16 -2.46
CA SER A 117 -25.05 -21.20 -1.14
C SER A 117 -25.49 -20.06 -0.21
N ALA A 118 -25.94 -18.92 -0.76
CA ALA A 118 -26.40 -17.77 0.02
C ALA A 118 -27.90 -17.85 0.38
N LEU A 119 -28.71 -18.54 -0.42
CA LEU A 119 -30.17 -18.62 -0.25
C LEU A 119 -30.62 -18.94 1.19
N PRO A 120 -30.09 -19.96 1.89
CA PRO A 120 -30.57 -20.32 3.23
C PRO A 120 -30.39 -19.19 4.25
N ILE A 121 -29.25 -18.50 4.19
CA ILE A 121 -28.90 -17.40 5.09
C ILE A 121 -29.77 -16.18 4.80
N VAL A 122 -29.94 -15.82 3.53
CA VAL A 122 -30.78 -14.69 3.10
C VAL A 122 -32.22 -14.93 3.53
N THR A 123 -32.79 -16.12 3.29
CA THR A 123 -34.18 -16.43 3.66
C THR A 123 -34.41 -16.32 5.16
N LEU A 124 -33.46 -16.82 5.97
CA LEU A 124 -33.58 -16.80 7.42
C LEU A 124 -33.54 -15.37 7.96
N ILE A 125 -32.59 -14.55 7.49
CA ILE A 125 -32.45 -13.17 7.93
C ILE A 125 -33.66 -12.35 7.47
N SER A 126 -34.11 -12.48 6.21
CA SER A 126 -35.27 -11.73 5.71
C SER A 126 -36.54 -12.06 6.49
N PHE A 127 -36.74 -13.33 6.84
CA PHE A 127 -37.86 -13.75 7.67
C PHE A 127 -37.79 -13.13 9.08
N LEU A 128 -36.63 -13.24 9.74
CA LEU A 128 -36.45 -12.72 11.09
C LEU A 128 -36.58 -11.19 11.14
N THR A 129 -35.97 -10.49 10.18
CA THR A 129 -36.06 -9.04 10.06
C THR A 129 -37.50 -8.59 9.75
N GLY A 130 -38.26 -9.37 8.97
CA GLY A 130 -39.68 -9.13 8.72
C GLY A 130 -40.50 -9.17 10.01
N LEU A 131 -40.27 -10.21 10.82
CA LEU A 131 -40.90 -10.38 12.12
C LEU A 131 -40.56 -9.22 13.07
N THR A 132 -39.29 -8.83 13.16
CA THR A 132 -38.86 -7.74 14.06
C THR A 132 -39.42 -6.39 13.59
N MET A 133 -39.45 -6.11 12.29
CA MET A 133 -40.09 -4.90 11.76
C MET A 133 -41.59 -4.86 12.04
N ALA A 134 -42.30 -5.98 11.90
CA ALA A 134 -43.72 -6.04 12.23
C ALA A 134 -43.98 -5.73 13.71
N PHE A 135 -43.14 -6.26 14.61
CA PHE A 135 -43.24 -5.97 16.04
C PHE A 135 -42.97 -4.49 16.35
N VAL A 136 -41.85 -3.95 15.86
CA VAL A 136 -41.47 -2.55 16.09
C VAL A 136 -42.49 -1.59 15.49
N GLY A 137 -42.93 -1.85 14.26
CA GLY A 137 -43.93 -1.06 13.54
C GLY A 137 -45.30 -1.10 14.21
N SER A 138 -45.74 -2.26 14.70
CA SER A 138 -47.02 -2.39 15.43
C SER A 138 -47.05 -1.52 16.70
N VAL A 139 -45.96 -1.54 17.48
CA VAL A 139 -45.85 -0.71 18.71
C VAL A 139 -45.84 0.79 18.38
N GLN A 140 -45.31 1.19 17.22
CA GLN A 140 -45.34 2.59 16.78
C GLN A 140 -46.71 3.00 16.24
N LEU A 141 -47.33 2.18 15.40
CA LEU A 141 -48.65 2.43 14.81
C LEU A 141 -49.78 2.38 15.85
N GLU A 142 -49.60 1.64 16.95
CA GLU A 142 -50.51 1.65 18.10
C GLU A 142 -50.70 3.06 18.67
N LYS A 143 -49.65 3.87 18.75
CA LYS A 143 -49.72 5.26 19.25
C LYS A 143 -50.56 6.16 18.35
N PHE A 144 -50.70 5.80 17.08
CA PHE A 144 -51.48 6.51 16.08
C PHE A 144 -52.82 5.83 15.78
N ASN A 145 -53.19 4.79 16.54
CA ASN A 145 -54.40 3.98 16.34
C ASN A 145 -54.51 3.38 14.92
N ALA A 146 -53.36 3.03 14.32
CA ALA A 146 -53.21 2.71 12.90
C ALA A 146 -52.68 1.27 12.67
N LYS A 147 -53.01 0.32 13.55
CA LYS A 147 -52.47 -1.06 13.53
C LYS A 147 -52.75 -1.84 12.24
N ILE A 148 -53.80 -1.49 11.49
CA ILE A 148 -54.14 -2.14 10.22
C ILE A 148 -53.08 -1.91 9.12
N TYR A 149 -52.29 -0.84 9.21
CA TYR A 149 -51.28 -0.48 8.21
C TYR A 149 -49.90 -1.11 8.48
N VAL A 150 -49.78 -1.95 9.52
CA VAL A 150 -48.51 -2.63 9.84
C VAL A 150 -48.04 -3.49 8.66
N ALA A 151 -48.97 -4.22 8.04
CA ALA A 151 -48.65 -5.10 6.90
C ALA A 151 -48.11 -4.30 5.70
N ASP A 152 -48.76 -3.19 5.35
CA ASP A 152 -48.37 -2.34 4.23
C ASP A 152 -47.01 -1.68 4.48
N LEU A 153 -46.78 -1.18 5.69
CA LEU A 153 -45.49 -0.58 6.08
C LEU A 153 -44.36 -1.60 5.93
N VAL A 154 -44.52 -2.79 6.52
CA VAL A 154 -43.48 -3.82 6.48
C VAL A 154 -43.22 -4.29 5.04
N CYS A 155 -44.27 -4.53 4.25
CA CYS A 155 -44.11 -4.92 2.84
C CYS A 155 -43.33 -3.86 2.05
N LEU A 156 -43.71 -2.58 2.17
CA LEU A 156 -43.10 -1.51 1.41
C LEU A 156 -41.66 -1.23 1.84
N ALA A 157 -41.39 -1.26 3.16
CA ALA A 157 -40.05 -1.10 3.71
C ALA A 157 -39.12 -2.25 3.31
N MET A 158 -39.63 -3.49 3.29
CA MET A 158 -38.86 -4.66 2.92
C MET A 158 -38.45 -4.68 1.46
N VAL A 159 -39.39 -4.39 0.55
CA VAL A 159 -39.12 -4.43 -0.89
C VAL A 159 -38.19 -3.30 -1.31
N ARG A 160 -38.34 -2.10 -0.72
CA ARG A 160 -37.63 -0.90 -1.19
C ARG A 160 -36.27 -0.69 -0.54
N GLU A 161 -36.18 -0.87 0.77
CA GLU A 161 -34.99 -0.50 1.54
C GLU A 161 -34.21 -1.74 1.96
N MET A 162 -34.84 -2.63 2.71
CA MET A 162 -34.15 -3.74 3.35
C MET A 162 -33.71 -4.81 2.36
N GLY A 163 -34.48 -5.07 1.30
CA GLY A 163 -34.13 -6.06 0.28
C GLY A 163 -32.83 -5.73 -0.44
N ALA A 164 -32.68 -4.48 -0.90
CA ALA A 164 -31.45 -4.02 -1.55
C ALA A 164 -30.26 -4.02 -0.57
N LEU A 165 -30.47 -3.52 0.66
CA LEU A 165 -29.43 -3.48 1.69
C LEU A 165 -28.94 -4.89 2.08
N MET A 166 -29.85 -5.83 2.35
CA MET A 166 -29.49 -7.20 2.72
C MET A 166 -28.68 -7.87 1.63
N VAL A 167 -29.14 -7.79 0.38
CA VAL A 167 -28.43 -8.41 -0.75
C VAL A 167 -27.04 -7.79 -0.89
N ALA A 168 -26.91 -6.47 -0.79
CA ALA A 168 -25.60 -5.81 -0.86
C ALA A 168 -24.63 -6.27 0.24
N ILE A 169 -25.08 -6.31 1.50
CA ILE A 169 -24.24 -6.71 2.64
C ILE A 169 -23.84 -8.19 2.56
N ILE A 170 -24.80 -9.07 2.23
CA ILE A 170 -24.55 -10.51 2.14
C ILE A 170 -23.64 -10.84 0.96
N MET A 171 -23.85 -10.18 -0.19
CA MET A 171 -23.01 -10.36 -1.36
C MET A 171 -21.59 -9.85 -1.10
N ALA A 172 -21.43 -8.69 -0.45
CA ALA A 172 -20.11 -8.20 -0.05
C ALA A 172 -19.37 -9.19 0.87
N GLY A 173 -20.06 -9.78 1.84
CA GLY A 173 -19.47 -10.77 2.76
C GLY A 173 -19.11 -12.10 2.10
N ARG A 174 -19.86 -12.56 1.08
CA ARG A 174 -19.61 -13.84 0.40
C ARG A 174 -18.66 -13.75 -0.79
N THR A 175 -18.54 -12.59 -1.44
CA THR A 175 -17.69 -12.41 -2.64
C THR A 175 -16.31 -11.85 -2.31
N GLY A 176 -16.13 -11.29 -1.10
CA GLY A 176 -14.86 -10.72 -0.65
C GLY A 176 -13.92 -11.70 0.08
N ALA A 177 -14.37 -12.93 0.33
CA ALA A 177 -13.60 -13.98 1.03
C ALA A 177 -13.19 -15.11 0.06
#